data_AF-A0A9W9YNE9-F1
#
_entry.id   AF-A0A9W9YNE9-F1
#
_cell.length_a   1.000
_cell.length_b   1.000
_cell.length_c   1.000
_cell.angle_alpha   90.00
_cell.angle_beta   90.00
_cell.angle_gamma   90.00
#
_symmetry.space_group_name_H-M   'P 1'
#
loop_
_entity.id
_entity.type
_entity.pdbx_description
1 polymer ?
#
loop_
_entity_poly.entity_id
_entity_poly.type
_entity_poly.pdbx_seq_one_letter_code
_entity_poly.pdbx_strand_id
1 'polypeptide(L)'
;MARVLGLQVSEHCLQVLQPSPTSSWQVSVPVVSQASCKRAYGSSSIHDSMICAGYPAGGKDACQGDSGGPMVCEEKGKYFLEGVVSWGHGCAAAGKYGVYARSVT
;
A
#
# COMPACT_ATOMS: atom_id res chain seq x y z
N MET A 1 -23.91 4.99 21.01
CA MET A 1 -23.86 6.23 20.20
C MET A 1 -22.37 6.54 20.01
N ALA A 2 -21.71 6.51 18.85
CA ALA A 2 -21.95 5.93 17.54
C ALA A 2 -20.73 5.02 17.25
N ARG A 3 -20.98 3.72 17.05
CA ARG A 3 -19.94 2.76 16.66
C ARG A 3 -19.83 2.90 15.14
N VAL A 4 -18.93 3.76 14.66
CA VAL A 4 -18.54 3.76 13.26
C VAL A 4 -18.03 2.34 12.99
N LEU A 5 -18.74 1.61 12.14
CA LEU A 5 -18.38 0.26 11.72
C LEU A 5 -16.93 0.32 11.22
N GLY A 6 -16.03 -0.26 12.01
CA GLY A 6 -14.60 -0.11 11.82
C GLY A 6 -14.18 -0.68 10.48
N LEU A 7 -13.54 0.15 9.67
CA LEU A 7 -12.64 -0.27 8.60
C LEU A 7 -11.66 -1.29 9.20
N GLN A 8 -11.94 -2.58 9.01
CA GLN A 8 -10.89 -3.59 9.11
C GLN A 8 -10.06 -3.39 7.85
N VAL A 9 -9.09 -2.48 7.91
CA VAL A 9 -7.98 -2.48 6.97
C VAL A 9 -7.42 -3.90 7.03
N SER A 10 -7.69 -4.70 6.00
CA SER A 10 -7.29 -6.10 6.02
C SER A 10 -5.77 -6.16 6.04
N GLU A 11 -5.21 -6.94 6.97
CA GLU A 11 -3.76 -7.20 7.03
C GLU A 11 -3.25 -7.95 5.78
N HIS A 12 -4.17 -8.48 4.97
CA HIS A 12 -3.89 -9.29 3.79
C HIS A 12 -4.11 -8.47 2.52
N CYS A 13 -3.22 -7.52 2.28
CA CYS A 13 -3.16 -6.81 1.02
C CYS A 13 -2.10 -7.42 0.10
N LEU A 14 -2.44 -7.48 -1.19
CA LEU A 14 -1.62 -7.95 -2.28
C LEU A 14 -1.30 -6.77 -3.20
N GLN A 15 -0.03 -6.53 -3.38
CA GLN A 15 0.48 -5.61 -4.38
C GLN A 15 0.72 -6.37 -5.68
N VAL A 16 0.13 -5.89 -6.78
CA VAL A 16 0.29 -6.49 -8.12
C VAL A 16 1.49 -5.83 -8.81
N LEU A 17 2.44 -6.65 -9.25
CA LEU A 17 3.68 -6.24 -9.91
C LEU A 17 3.61 -6.54 -11.40
N GLN A 18 4.13 -5.64 -12.21
CA GLN A 18 4.13 -5.67 -13.67
C GLN A 18 5.57 -5.85 -14.20
N PRO A 19 6.14 -7.07 -14.14
CA PRO A 19 7.46 -7.37 -14.69
C PRO A 19 7.51 -7.24 -16.22
N SER A 20 6.38 -7.44 -16.91
CA SER A 20 6.25 -7.36 -18.36
C SER A 20 4.77 -7.19 -18.77
N PRO A 21 4.44 -6.84 -20.02
CA PRO A 21 3.05 -6.67 -20.46
C PRO A 21 2.18 -7.93 -20.40
N THR A 22 2.80 -9.11 -20.40
CA THR A 22 2.09 -10.42 -20.51
C THR A 22 2.21 -11.29 -19.27
N SER A 23 2.91 -10.83 -18.23
CA SER A 23 3.05 -11.55 -16.97
C SER A 23 2.90 -10.62 -15.79
N SER A 24 2.29 -11.13 -14.71
CA SER A 24 2.12 -10.38 -13.47
C SER A 24 2.49 -11.25 -12.28
N TRP A 25 3.10 -10.63 -11.28
CA TRP A 25 3.36 -11.23 -9.97
C TRP A 25 2.52 -10.53 -8.92
N GLN A 26 2.36 -11.19 -7.77
CA GLN A 26 1.75 -10.56 -6.61
C GLN A 26 2.61 -10.80 -5.38
N VAL A 27 2.60 -9.83 -4.46
CA VAL A 27 3.31 -9.94 -3.20
C VAL A 27 2.44 -9.40 -2.07
N SER A 28 2.46 -10.09 -0.93
CA SER A 28 1.76 -9.61 0.26
C SER A 28 2.53 -8.46 0.91
N VAL A 29 1.82 -7.34 1.11
CA VAL A 29 2.31 -6.14 1.79
C VAL A 29 1.31 -5.73 2.87
N PRO A 30 1.74 -5.55 4.13
CA PRO A 30 0.84 -5.10 5.18
C PRO A 30 0.57 -3.61 5.03
N VAL A 31 -0.65 -3.19 5.36
CA VAL A 31 -0.95 -1.75 5.44
C VAL A 31 -0.28 -1.15 6.67
N VAL A 32 0.27 0.04 6.49
CA VAL A 32 1.00 0.78 7.52
C VAL A 32 0.15 1.95 7.99
N SER A 33 0.07 2.13 9.30
CA SER A 33 -0.65 3.26 9.89
C SER A 33 -0.15 4.62 9.35
N GLN A 34 -1.07 5.57 9.19
CA GLN A 34 -0.75 6.93 8.73
C GLN A 34 0.37 7.58 9.56
N ALA A 35 0.38 7.36 10.89
CA ALA A 35 1.39 7.87 11.79
C ALA A 35 2.78 7.26 11.53
N SER A 36 2.86 5.94 11.31
CA SER A 36 4.12 5.29 10.92
C SER A 36 4.63 5.80 9.57
N CYS A 37 3.74 6.01 8.61
CA CYS A 37 4.15 6.54 7.31
C CYS A 37 4.63 8.00 7.39
N LYS A 38 3.92 8.85 8.12
CA LYS A 38 4.34 10.23 8.43
C LYS A 38 5.69 10.27 9.15
N ARG A 39 5.99 9.33 10.05
CA ARG A 39 7.32 9.21 10.66
C ARG A 39 8.41 8.84 9.66
N ALA A 40 8.11 7.97 8.69
CA ALA A 40 9.07 7.53 7.70
C ALA A 40 9.40 8.62 6.66
N TYR A 41 8.42 9.46 6.29
CA TYR A 41 8.56 10.43 5.18
C TYR A 41 8.51 11.91 5.61
N GLY A 42 8.05 12.21 6.82
CA GLY A 42 7.75 13.56 7.28
C GLY A 42 6.27 13.89 7.15
N SER A 43 5.71 14.59 8.14
CA SER A 43 4.28 14.89 8.23
C SER A 43 3.74 15.75 7.10
N SER A 44 4.59 16.53 6.42
CA SER A 44 4.22 17.38 5.28
C SER A 44 4.14 16.64 3.95
N SER A 45 4.74 15.44 3.85
CA SER A 45 4.84 14.70 2.59
C SER A 45 3.76 13.62 2.45
N ILE A 46 3.10 13.24 3.54
CA ILE A 46 2.08 12.19 3.56
C ILE A 46 0.73 12.81 3.89
N HIS A 47 -0.16 12.84 2.89
CA HIS A 47 -1.51 13.37 2.99
C HIS A 47 -2.51 12.27 3.35
N ASP A 48 -3.68 12.65 3.86
CA ASP A 48 -4.70 11.69 4.29
C ASP A 48 -5.36 10.95 3.11
N SER A 49 -5.24 11.49 1.89
CA SER A 49 -5.54 10.83 0.62
C SER A 49 -4.51 9.79 0.19
N MET A 50 -3.50 9.51 1.01
CA MET A 50 -2.48 8.49 0.76
C MET A 50 -2.63 7.35 1.76
N ILE A 51 -2.20 6.17 1.34
CA ILE A 51 -2.05 4.98 2.17
C ILE A 51 -0.68 4.37 1.93
N CYS A 52 -0.05 3.84 2.97
CA CYS A 52 1.27 3.25 2.86
C CYS A 52 1.20 1.76 3.16
N ALA A 53 2.03 0.97 2.47
CA ALA A 53 2.12 -0.47 2.70
C ALA A 53 3.56 -0.95 2.55
N GLY A 54 3.89 -2.03 3.26
CA GLY A 54 5.20 -2.65 3.22
C GLY A 54 5.81 -2.89 4.60
N TYR A 55 7.01 -3.44 4.60
CA TYR A 55 7.68 -3.90 5.82
C TYR A 55 8.69 -2.85 6.32
N PRO A 56 8.82 -2.62 7.64
CA PRO A 56 9.81 -1.68 8.17
C PRO A 56 11.26 -2.01 7.77
N ALA A 57 11.56 -3.29 7.58
CA ALA A 57 12.87 -3.76 7.11
C ALA A 57 13.07 -3.62 5.59
N GLY A 58 12.03 -3.26 4.84
CA GLY A 58 12.04 -3.27 3.37
C GLY A 58 11.85 -4.67 2.79
N GLY A 59 12.42 -4.89 1.60
CA GLY A 59 12.50 -6.20 0.92
C GLY A 59 11.38 -6.52 -0.09
N LYS A 60 10.12 -6.17 0.20
CA LYS A 60 8.97 -6.38 -0.71
C LYS A 60 8.23 -5.06 -0.94
N ASP A 61 8.09 -4.65 -2.19
CA ASP A 61 7.46 -3.38 -2.58
C ASP A 61 7.14 -3.35 -4.07
N ALA A 62 6.32 -2.40 -4.48
CA ALA A 62 6.25 -1.94 -5.86
C ALA A 62 7.57 -1.23 -6.26
N CYS A 63 7.87 -1.17 -7.55
CA CYS A 63 9.02 -0.46 -8.05
C CYS A 63 8.71 0.32 -9.33
N GLN A 64 9.77 0.79 -10.00
CA GLN A 64 9.66 1.51 -11.25
C GLN A 64 8.97 0.64 -12.30
N GLY A 65 7.94 1.19 -12.94
CA GLY A 65 7.09 0.47 -13.90
C GLY A 65 5.77 -0.04 -13.31
N ASP A 66 5.64 -0.15 -11.99
CA ASP A 66 4.39 -0.59 -11.34
C ASP A 66 3.40 0.56 -11.07
N SER A 67 3.76 1.80 -11.43
CA SER A 67 2.96 3.01 -11.17
C SER A 67 1.57 2.89 -11.82
N GLY A 68 0.51 3.21 -11.06
CA GLY A 68 -0.87 2.98 -11.48
C GLY A 68 -1.37 1.55 -11.25
N GLY A 69 -0.51 0.64 -10.82
CA GLY A 69 -0.88 -0.74 -10.47
C GLY A 69 -1.78 -0.81 -9.22
N PRO A 70 -2.61 -1.84 -9.10
CA PRO A 70 -3.53 -1.98 -7.97
C PRO A 70 -2.86 -2.64 -6.75
N MET A 71 -3.16 -2.10 -5.57
CA MET A 71 -3.02 -2.79 -4.29
C MET A 71 -4.41 -3.19 -3.81
N VAL A 72 -4.66 -4.50 -3.73
CA VAL A 72 -5.97 -5.06 -3.34
C VAL A 72 -5.89 -5.74 -2.00
N CYS A 73 -6.94 -5.64 -1.20
CA CYS A 73 -7.02 -6.27 0.11
C CYS A 73 -8.18 -7.24 0.16
N GLU A 74 -7.99 -8.39 0.80
CA GLU A 74 -9.02 -9.40 0.92
C GLU A 74 -9.86 -9.18 2.18
N GLU A 75 -11.18 -9.06 2.01
CA GLU A 75 -12.15 -9.14 3.11
C GLU A 75 -13.22 -10.19 2.78
N LYS A 76 -13.35 -11.21 3.64
CA LYS A 76 -14.40 -12.26 3.53
C LYS A 76 -14.43 -12.93 2.14
N GLY A 77 -13.26 -13.27 1.58
CA GLY A 77 -13.15 -13.94 0.28
C GLY A 77 -13.36 -13.02 -0.93
N LYS A 78 -13.43 -11.70 -0.74
CA LYS A 78 -13.56 -10.71 -1.81
C LYS A 78 -12.38 -9.74 -1.76
N TYR A 79 -11.88 -9.39 -2.94
CA TYR A 79 -10.80 -8.43 -3.09
C TYR A 79 -11.36 -7.05 -3.39
N PHE A 80 -10.88 -6.06 -2.65
CA PHE A 80 -11.24 -4.66 -2.79
C PHE A 80 -9.99 -3.85 -3.12
N LEU A 81 -10.12 -2.86 -4.01
CA LEU A 81 -9.04 -1.93 -4.30
C LEU A 81 -8.88 -0.99 -3.10
N GLU A 82 -7.73 -1.05 -2.43
CA GLU A 82 -7.45 -0.19 -1.27
C GLU A 82 -6.52 0.98 -1.64
N GLY A 83 -5.67 0.77 -2.65
CA GLY A 83 -4.87 1.85 -3.19
C GLY A 83 -4.28 1.58 -4.56
N VAL A 84 -3.72 2.64 -5.14
CA VAL A 84 -3.06 2.62 -6.45
C VAL A 84 -1.61 3.05 -6.28
N VAL A 85 -0.67 2.28 -6.81
CA VAL A 85 0.78 2.56 -6.71
C VAL A 85 1.06 3.97 -7.20
N SER A 86 1.74 4.75 -6.36
CA SER A 86 2.04 6.14 -6.68
C SER A 86 3.54 6.41 -6.63
N TRP A 87 4.16 6.30 -5.45
CA TRP A 87 5.58 6.64 -5.29
C TRP A 87 6.20 5.96 -4.05
N GLY A 88 7.51 6.11 -3.89
CA GLY A 88 8.29 5.58 -2.77
C GLY A 88 9.71 6.14 -2.80
N HIS A 89 10.49 5.91 -1.74
CA HIS A 89 11.91 6.29 -1.70
C HIS A 89 12.74 5.03 -1.91
N GLY A 90 13.27 4.86 -3.12
CA GLY A 90 13.81 3.56 -3.55
C GLY A 90 12.68 2.52 -3.69
N CYS A 91 13.06 1.27 -3.96
CA CYS A 91 12.14 0.15 -3.99
C CYS A 91 12.45 -0.75 -2.80
N ALA A 92 11.46 -0.93 -1.91
CA ALA A 92 11.60 -1.78 -0.73
C ALA A 92 12.78 -1.39 0.19
N ALA A 93 13.08 -0.10 0.31
CA ALA A 93 14.16 0.39 1.16
C ALA A 93 13.82 0.26 2.65
N ALA A 94 14.79 -0.10 3.48
CA ALA A 94 14.60 -0.20 4.92
C ALA A 94 14.19 1.18 5.51
N GLY A 95 13.20 1.15 6.42
CA GLY A 95 12.63 2.34 7.03
C GLY A 95 11.71 3.16 6.11
N LYS A 96 11.45 2.70 4.89
CA LYS A 96 10.57 3.31 3.90
C LYS A 96 9.45 2.34 3.50
N TYR A 97 8.39 2.88 2.93
CA TYR A 97 7.18 2.12 2.57
C TYR A 97 6.73 2.54 1.18
N GLY A 98 6.07 1.64 0.45
CA GLY A 98 5.36 2.04 -0.77
C GLY A 98 4.22 3.00 -0.40
N VAL A 99 4.07 4.09 -1.17
CA VAL A 99 3.01 5.08 -1.00
C VAL A 99 2.03 4.96 -2.16
N TYR A 100 0.78 4.80 -1.80
CA TYR A 100 -0.33 4.56 -2.71
C TYR A 100 -1.35 5.70 -2.58
N ALA A 101 -2.00 6.05 -3.69
CA ALA A 101 -3.21 6.86 -3.62
C ALA A 101 -4.31 6.03 -2.95
N ARG A 102 -4.95 6.56 -1.91
CA ARG A 102 -6.02 5.87 -1.17
C ARG A 102 -7.26 5.79 -2.05
N SER A 103 -7.78 4.58 -2.23
CA SER A 103 -9.07 4.37 -2.87
C SER A 103 -10.21 4.67 -1.90
N VAL A 104 -11.28 5.27 -2.41
CA VAL A 104 -12.51 5.46 -1.64
C VAL A 104 -13.31 4.17 -1.80
N THR A 105 -13.19 3.29 -0.82
CA THR A 105 -13.75 1.94 -0.85
C THR A 105 -14.72 1.74 0.30
#